data_AF-A0A744JX12-F1
#
_entry.id   AF-A0A744JX12-F1
#
_cell.length_a   1.000
_cell.length_b   1.000
_cell.length_c   1.000
_cell.angle_alpha   90.00
_cell.angle_beta   90.00
_cell.angle_gamma   90.00
#
_symmetry.space_group_name_H-M   'P 1'
#
loop_
_entity.id
_entity.type
_entity.pdbx_description
1 polymer ?
#
loop_
_entity_poly.entity_id
_entity_poly.type
_entity_poly.pdbx_seq_one_letter_code
_entity_poly.pdbx_strand_id
1 'polypeptide(L)'
;MKPVLFALLFSFPAFATEVVQWENIPLPVTLHVGQERIVDVGKTVRIGYPATLEGKVRLQSAGGKVFLLANTAFPATRIQLRDTSSGELILLDIQATQSTSPLEPVQISYAPQTPAATKASVPVTASTEPLPVL
;
A
#
# COMPACT_ATOMS: atom_id res chain seq x y z
N MET A 1 15.89 21.20 57.23
CA MET A 1 15.21 20.08 56.56
C MET A 1 15.29 20.34 55.05
N LYS A 2 16.02 19.52 54.29
CA LYS A 2 16.31 19.80 52.86
C LYS A 2 15.37 18.93 52.01
N PRO A 3 14.47 19.51 51.19
CA PRO A 3 13.55 18.72 50.40
C PRO A 3 14.31 18.04 49.27
N VAL A 4 14.38 16.72 49.31
CA VAL A 4 14.90 15.91 48.20
C VAL A 4 13.79 15.86 47.15
N LEU A 5 13.98 16.55 46.02
CA LEU A 5 13.06 16.52 44.90
C LEU A 5 13.30 15.22 44.12
N PHE A 6 12.36 14.27 44.24
CA PHE A 6 12.38 13.03 43.47
C PHE A 6 11.75 13.28 42.10
N ALA A 7 12.57 13.46 41.06
CA ALA A 7 12.09 13.63 39.69
C ALA A 7 11.68 12.27 39.12
N LEU A 8 10.37 12.06 38.94
CA LEU A 8 9.85 10.86 38.29
C LEU A 8 9.90 11.05 36.77
N LEU A 9 10.79 10.31 36.09
CA LEU A 9 10.84 10.26 34.63
C LEU A 9 9.79 9.25 34.13
N PHE A 10 8.66 9.75 33.62
CA PHE A 10 7.70 8.92 32.89
C PHE A 10 8.13 8.80 31.42
N SER A 11 8.30 7.58 30.94
CA SER A 11 8.47 7.28 29.52
C SER A 11 7.10 7.00 28.90
N PHE A 12 6.70 7.80 27.90
CA PHE A 12 5.48 7.55 27.13
C PHE A 12 5.78 6.59 25.96
N PRO A 13 4.85 5.69 25.62
CA PRO A 13 4.98 4.89 24.40
C PRO A 13 4.94 5.82 23.18
N ALA A 14 5.95 5.71 22.31
CA ALA A 14 5.96 6.36 21.01
C ALA A 14 5.26 5.45 20.00
N PHE A 15 4.27 5.98 19.27
CA PHE A 15 3.69 5.33 18.11
C PHE A 15 4.35 5.91 16.87
N ALA A 16 4.99 5.08 16.04
CA ALA A 16 5.44 5.51 14.72
C ALA A 16 4.52 4.90 13.63
N THR A 17 4.52 5.54 12.46
CA THR A 17 3.84 5.05 11.26
C THR A 17 4.90 4.73 10.23
N GLU A 18 4.88 3.52 9.70
CA GLU A 18 5.81 3.07 8.67
C GLU A 18 5.36 3.67 7.33
N VAL A 19 6.07 4.69 6.84
CA VAL A 19 5.77 5.31 5.54
C VAL A 19 6.55 4.59 4.46
N VAL A 20 5.84 3.98 3.52
CA VAL A 20 6.42 3.19 2.42
C VAL A 20 5.99 3.81 1.09
N GLN A 21 6.94 4.05 0.20
CA GLN A 21 6.66 4.65 -1.10
C GLN A 21 6.27 3.60 -2.14
N TRP A 22 5.14 3.82 -2.80
CA TRP A 22 4.73 3.04 -3.97
C TRP A 22 5.50 3.51 -5.20
N GLU A 23 6.40 2.65 -5.68
CA GLU A 23 7.24 2.89 -6.87
C GLU A 23 6.95 1.88 -7.99
N ASN A 24 5.75 1.26 -7.98
CA ASN A 24 5.43 0.07 -8.78
C ASN A 24 6.25 -1.17 -8.41
N ILE A 25 6.75 -1.22 -7.16
CA ILE A 25 7.44 -2.36 -6.56
C ILE A 25 6.53 -2.96 -5.48
N PRO A 26 6.31 -4.28 -5.43
CA PRO A 26 5.52 -4.93 -4.38
C PRO A 26 5.99 -4.56 -2.97
N LEU A 27 5.06 -4.08 -2.14
CA LEU A 27 5.37 -3.59 -0.80
C LEU A 27 5.32 -4.73 0.21
N PRO A 28 6.41 -5.02 0.94
CA PRO A 28 6.40 -6.06 1.96
C PRO A 28 5.60 -5.59 3.18
N VAL A 29 4.72 -6.45 3.70
CA VAL A 29 3.95 -6.17 4.92
C VAL A 29 3.94 -7.38 5.83
N THR A 30 4.70 -7.29 6.92
CA THR A 30 4.69 -8.30 7.99
C THR A 30 3.43 -8.15 8.84
N LEU A 31 2.83 -9.27 9.20
CA LEU A 31 1.71 -9.39 10.14
C LEU A 31 2.12 -10.29 11.30
N HIS A 32 1.53 -10.06 12.46
CA HIS A 32 1.61 -10.97 13.59
C HIS A 32 0.25 -11.63 13.79
N VAL A 33 0.27 -12.93 14.09
CA VAL A 33 -0.95 -13.70 14.32
C VAL A 33 -1.73 -13.11 15.50
N GLY A 34 -3.03 -12.86 15.30
CA GLY A 34 -3.91 -12.28 16.31
C GLY A 34 -3.82 -10.75 16.44
N GLN A 35 -2.93 -10.09 15.71
CA GLN A 35 -2.82 -8.63 15.68
C GLN A 35 -3.37 -8.07 14.37
N GLU A 36 -4.26 -7.08 14.46
CA GLU A 36 -4.72 -6.33 13.28
C GLU A 36 -3.69 -5.25 12.91
N ARG A 37 -3.29 -5.22 11.65
CA ARG A 37 -2.42 -4.19 11.07
C ARG A 37 -3.19 -3.38 10.04
N ILE A 38 -3.04 -2.07 10.11
CA ILE A 38 -3.71 -1.13 9.21
C ILE A 38 -2.72 -0.66 8.16
N VAL A 39 -3.13 -0.71 6.90
CA VAL A 39 -2.42 -0.10 5.78
C VAL A 39 -3.27 1.07 5.28
N ASP A 40 -2.79 2.29 5.46
CA ASP A 40 -3.36 3.49 4.88
C ASP A 40 -2.94 3.59 3.42
N VAL A 41 -3.91 3.39 2.52
CA VAL A 41 -3.71 3.42 1.08
C VAL A 41 -4.05 4.80 0.52
N GLY A 42 -4.78 5.64 1.27
CA GLY A 42 -5.30 6.93 0.82
C GLY A 42 -6.32 6.86 -0.33
N LYS A 43 -6.76 5.66 -0.73
CA LYS A 43 -7.65 5.41 -1.87
C LYS A 43 -8.62 4.26 -1.58
N THR A 44 -9.83 4.30 -2.13
CA THR A 44 -10.81 3.22 -1.98
C THR A 44 -10.44 2.06 -2.90
N VAL A 45 -10.15 0.89 -2.32
CA VAL A 45 -9.62 -0.26 -3.06
C VAL A 45 -10.48 -1.51 -2.95
N ARG A 46 -10.40 -2.36 -3.97
CA ARG A 46 -10.85 -3.76 -3.93
C ARG A 46 -9.65 -4.66 -3.69
N ILE A 47 -9.82 -5.69 -2.87
CA ILE A 47 -8.76 -6.62 -2.49
C ILE A 47 -8.90 -7.90 -3.32
N GLY A 48 -7.85 -8.26 -4.06
CA GLY A 48 -7.68 -9.56 -4.70
C GLY A 48 -6.60 -10.37 -3.97
N TYR A 49 -6.86 -11.64 -3.69
CA TYR A 49 -5.93 -12.52 -2.96
C TYR A 49 -6.07 -13.98 -3.42
N PRO A 50 -5.00 -14.78 -3.33
CA PRO A 50 -5.04 -16.19 -3.68
C PRO A 50 -5.81 -17.03 -2.64
N ALA A 51 -6.41 -18.14 -3.08
CA ALA A 51 -7.15 -19.07 -2.22
C ALA A 51 -6.29 -19.66 -1.08
N THR A 52 -4.96 -19.65 -1.21
CA THR A 52 -4.02 -20.09 -0.17
C THR A 52 -4.12 -19.29 1.14
N LEU A 53 -4.74 -18.11 1.09
CA LEU A 53 -4.98 -17.22 2.22
C LEU A 53 -6.37 -17.35 2.85
N GLU A 54 -7.28 -18.14 2.26
CA GLU A 54 -8.62 -18.36 2.80
C GLU A 54 -8.54 -18.93 4.23
N GLY A 55 -9.31 -18.33 5.15
CA GLY A 55 -9.30 -18.67 6.57
C GLY A 55 -8.05 -18.24 7.36
N LYS A 56 -6.91 -18.01 6.68
CA LYS A 56 -5.63 -17.66 7.33
C LYS A 56 -5.50 -16.18 7.67
N VAL A 57 -6.14 -15.31 6.90
CA VAL A 57 -6.11 -13.87 7.10
C VAL A 57 -7.50 -13.29 6.80
N ARG A 58 -7.92 -12.34 7.64
CA ARG A 58 -9.09 -11.50 7.39
C ARG A 58 -8.62 -10.21 6.74
N LEU A 59 -9.16 -9.92 5.57
CA LEU A 59 -8.83 -8.75 4.75
C LEU A 59 -10.08 -7.90 4.59
N GLN A 60 -10.01 -6.61 4.96
CA GLN A 60 -11.13 -5.68 4.80
C GLN A 60 -10.63 -4.34 4.27
N SER A 61 -11.40 -3.70 3.39
CA SER A 61 -11.13 -2.33 2.95
C SER A 61 -12.27 -1.41 3.36
N ALA A 62 -11.93 -0.28 3.98
CA ALA A 62 -12.88 0.75 4.38
C ALA A 62 -12.17 2.10 4.55
N GLY A 63 -12.81 3.19 4.11
CA GLY A 63 -12.33 4.56 4.36
C GLY A 63 -10.92 4.86 3.85
N GLY A 64 -10.53 4.28 2.70
CA GLY A 64 -9.19 4.45 2.14
C GLY A 64 -8.08 3.62 2.80
N LYS A 65 -8.45 2.74 3.74
CA LYS A 65 -7.53 1.88 4.49
C LYS A 65 -7.82 0.41 4.21
N VAL A 66 -6.83 -0.43 4.47
CA VAL A 66 -6.92 -1.89 4.44
C VAL A 66 -6.55 -2.44 5.81
N PHE A 67 -7.45 -3.24 6.37
CA PHE A 67 -7.31 -3.90 7.65
C PHE A 67 -6.92 -5.36 7.41
N LEU A 68 -5.78 -5.75 7.98
CA LEU A 68 -5.16 -7.06 7.81
C LEU A 68 -5.06 -7.74 9.17
N LEU A 69 -5.81 -8.81 9.39
CA LEU A 69 -5.72 -9.61 10.62
C LEU A 69 -5.33 -11.04 10.27
N ALA A 70 -4.11 -11.45 10.64
CA ALA A 70 -3.67 -12.82 10.45
C ALA A 70 -4.23 -13.73 11.56
N ASN A 71 -4.92 -14.81 11.19
CA ASN A 71 -5.42 -15.83 12.12
C ASN A 71 -4.40 -16.96 12.32
N THR A 72 -3.55 -17.19 11.33
CA THR A 72 -2.51 -18.22 11.33
C THR A 72 -1.25 -17.70 10.64
N ALA A 73 -0.09 -18.27 10.95
CA ALA A 73 1.15 -17.96 10.23
C ALA A 73 1.10 -18.45 8.78
N PHE A 74 1.72 -17.71 7.85
CA PHE A 74 1.81 -18.08 6.44
C PHE A 74 3.03 -17.40 5.78
N PRO A 75 3.62 -18.03 4.74
CA PRO A 75 4.76 -17.47 4.01
C PRO A 75 4.35 -16.24 3.19
N ALA A 76 5.33 -15.43 2.78
CA ALA A 76 5.11 -14.27 1.92
C ALA A 76 4.21 -14.62 0.72
N THR A 77 3.05 -13.96 0.66
CA THR A 77 2.01 -14.19 -0.33
C THR A 77 1.52 -12.85 -0.85
N ARG A 78 1.45 -12.72 -2.18
CA ARG A 78 1.06 -11.48 -2.85
C ARG A 78 -0.44 -11.29 -2.85
N ILE A 79 -0.88 -10.10 -2.44
CA ILE A 79 -2.24 -9.59 -2.62
C ILE A 79 -2.23 -8.36 -3.53
N GLN A 80 -3.38 -8.06 -4.11
CA GLN A 80 -3.58 -6.94 -5.03
C GLN A 80 -4.61 -5.99 -4.44
N LEU A 81 -4.29 -4.71 -4.39
CA LEU A 81 -5.25 -3.64 -4.11
C LEU A 81 -5.51 -2.89 -5.41
N ARG A 82 -6.73 -2.95 -5.90
CA ARG A 82 -7.15 -2.21 -7.10
C ARG A 82 -7.91 -0.97 -6.68
N ASP A 83 -7.41 0.21 -7.00
CA ASP A 83 -8.14 1.46 -6.84
C ASP A 83 -9.44 1.39 -7.66
N THR A 84 -10.56 1.66 -6.98
CA THR A 84 -11.90 1.67 -7.57
C THR A 84 -12.13 2.86 -8.50
N SER A 85 -11.36 3.94 -8.35
CA SER A 85 -11.50 5.16 -9.15
C SER A 85 -10.65 5.12 -10.42
N SER A 86 -9.34 4.86 -10.28
CA SER A 86 -8.39 4.88 -11.40
C SER A 86 -8.12 3.50 -12.02
N GLY A 87 -8.41 2.42 -11.31
CA GLY A 87 -8.00 1.07 -11.69
C GLY A 87 -6.52 0.76 -11.42
N GLU A 88 -5.77 1.69 -10.81
CA GLU A 88 -4.38 1.48 -10.39
C GLU A 88 -4.26 0.21 -9.53
N LEU A 89 -3.22 -0.57 -9.80
CA LEU A 89 -2.96 -1.82 -9.11
C LEU A 89 -1.75 -1.65 -8.19
N ILE A 90 -1.98 -1.77 -6.89
CA ILE A 90 -0.93 -1.77 -5.87
C ILE A 90 -0.72 -3.21 -5.41
N LEU A 91 0.54 -3.62 -5.30
CA LEU A 91 0.91 -4.98 -4.91
C LEU A 91 1.46 -4.96 -3.48
N LEU A 92 0.95 -5.83 -2.62
CA LEU A 92 1.52 -6.07 -1.30
C LEU A 92 1.90 -7.54 -1.13
N ASP A 93 3.09 -7.77 -0.60
CA ASP A 93 3.56 -9.09 -0.23
C ASP A 93 3.38 -9.24 1.29
N ILE A 94 2.29 -9.90 1.69
CA ILE A 94 1.97 -10.10 3.10
C ILE A 94 2.55 -11.41 3.61
N GLN A 95 3.06 -11.40 4.85
CA GLN A 95 3.51 -12.60 5.55
C GLN A 95 3.06 -12.55 7.01
N ALA A 96 2.80 -13.70 7.63
CA ALA A 96 2.41 -13.75 9.03
C ALA A 96 3.34 -14.65 9.85
N THR A 97 3.82 -14.13 10.97
CA THR A 97 4.69 -14.84 11.91
C THR A 97 4.09 -14.86 13.33
N GLN A 98 4.58 -15.79 14.15
CA GLN A 98 4.23 -15.82 15.57
C GLN A 98 5.12 -14.83 16.33
N SER A 99 4.53 -13.74 16.80
CA SER A 99 5.21 -12.70 17.57
C SER A 99 4.18 -11.91 18.36
N THR A 100 4.59 -11.40 19.52
CA THR A 100 3.75 -10.56 20.40
C THR A 100 4.17 -9.09 20.36
N SER A 101 5.19 -8.74 19.55
CA SER A 101 5.60 -7.35 19.40
C SER A 101 4.52 -6.58 18.66
N PRO A 102 4.12 -5.38 19.12
CA PRO A 102 3.18 -4.58 18.38
C PRO A 102 3.80 -4.14 17.04
N LEU A 103 3.08 -4.36 15.94
CA LEU A 103 3.38 -3.78 14.64
C LEU A 103 2.75 -2.39 14.47
N GLU A 104 3.50 -1.53 13.79
CA GLU A 104 3.07 -0.18 13.43
C GLU A 104 2.16 -0.18 12.19
N PRO A 105 1.22 0.78 12.08
CA PRO A 105 0.48 1.01 10.86
C PRO A 105 1.41 1.34 9.69
N VAL A 106 1.03 0.93 8.49
CA VAL A 106 1.74 1.27 7.25
C VAL A 106 0.99 2.40 6.55
N GLN A 107 1.69 3.39 6.02
CA GLN A 107 1.13 4.41 5.13
C GLN A 107 1.82 4.33 3.78
N ILE A 108 1.03 4.16 2.71
CA ILE A 108 1.53 4.17 1.35
C ILE A 108 1.62 5.62 0.86
N SER A 109 2.83 6.06 0.52
CA SER A 109 3.06 7.33 -0.16
C SER A 109 3.16 7.12 -1.67
N TYR A 110 2.69 8.09 -2.45
CA TYR A 110 2.72 8.03 -3.91
C TYR A 110 3.66 9.10 -4.43
N ALA A 111 4.54 8.73 -5.36
CA ALA A 111 5.35 9.71 -6.06
C ALA A 111 4.43 10.66 -6.87
N PRO A 112 4.68 11.98 -6.88
CA PRO A 112 3.98 12.90 -7.75
C PRO A 112 4.10 12.42 -9.19
N GLN A 113 2.98 12.07 -9.81
CA GLN A 113 2.96 11.72 -11.22
C GLN A 113 3.10 13.03 -11.99
N THR A 114 4.29 13.36 -12.50
CA THR A 114 4.41 14.39 -13.53
C THR A 114 3.61 13.89 -14.73
N PRO A 115 2.54 14.59 -15.18
CA PRO A 115 1.80 14.15 -16.34
C PRO A 115 2.77 14.00 -17.50
N ALA A 116 2.89 12.79 -18.05
CA ALA A 116 3.62 12.60 -19.29
C ALA A 116 2.94 13.51 -20.31
N ALA A 117 3.65 14.55 -20.76
CA ALA A 117 3.17 15.43 -21.81
C ALA A 117 2.69 14.54 -22.97
N THR A 118 1.39 14.63 -23.27
CA THR A 118 0.81 14.08 -24.50
C THR A 118 1.68 14.59 -25.64
N LYS A 119 2.56 13.73 -26.17
CA LYS A 119 3.16 13.98 -27.48
C LYS A 119 1.97 13.98 -28.43
N ALA A 120 1.51 15.18 -28.78
CA ALA A 120 0.57 15.39 -29.85
C ALA A 120 1.13 14.61 -31.05
N SER A 121 0.45 13.54 -31.41
CA SER A 121 0.63 12.87 -32.69
C SER A 121 0.38 13.93 -33.75
N VAL A 122 1.46 14.40 -34.36
CA VAL A 122 1.44 15.27 -35.52
C VAL A 122 0.50 14.61 -36.54
N PRO A 123 -0.54 15.28 -37.05
CA PRO A 123 -1.32 14.70 -38.12
C PRO A 123 -0.36 14.51 -39.30
N VAL A 124 -0.19 13.26 -39.74
CA VAL A 124 0.43 12.97 -41.02
C VAL A 124 -0.51 13.57 -42.07
N THR A 125 -0.22 14.79 -42.49
CA THR A 125 -0.79 15.37 -43.70
C THR A 125 -0.37 14.47 -44.84
N ALA A 126 -1.31 13.67 -45.35
CA ALA A 126 -1.15 12.92 -46.57
C ALA A 126 -0.89 13.92 -47.70
N SER A 127 0.37 14.02 -48.15
CA SER A 127 0.71 14.62 -49.43
C SER A 127 0.04 13.80 -50.54
N THR A 128 -1.15 14.24 -50.96
CA THR A 128 -1.73 13.82 -52.23
C THR A 128 -1.09 14.68 -53.30
N GLU A 129 0.01 14.18 -53.87
CA GLU A 129 0.53 14.68 -55.14
C GLU A 129 -0.30 14.07 -56.27
N PRO A 130 -1.06 14.86 -57.06
CA PRO A 130 -1.81 14.31 -58.17
C PRO A 130 -0.86 14.00 -59.33
N LEU A 131 -0.93 12.75 -59.82
CA LEU A 131 -0.24 12.30 -61.03
C LEU A 131 -0.72 13.13 -62.25
N PRO A 132 0.17 13.57 -63.16
CA PRO A 132 -0.24 14.20 -64.40
C PRO A 132 -0.78 13.13 -65.36
N VAL A 133 -1.96 13.40 -65.94
CA VAL A 133 -2.54 12.59 -67.01
C VAL A 133 -1.97 13.10 -68.35
N LEU A 134 -1.55 12.16 -69.21
CA LEU A 134 -1.04 12.38 -70.56
C LEU A 134 -2.03 13.09 -71.49
#